data_AF-A0A3D5Q968-F1
#
_entry.id   AF-A0A3D5Q968-F1
#
_cell.length_a   1.000
_cell.length_b   1.000
_cell.length_c   1.000
_cell.angle_alpha   90.00
_cell.angle_beta   90.00
_cell.angle_gamma   90.00
#
_symmetry.space_group_name_H-M   'P 1'
#
loop_
_entity.id
_entity.type
_entity.pdbx_description
1 polymer ?
#
loop_
_entity_poly.entity_id
_entity_poly.type
_entity_poly.pdbx_seq_one_letter_code
_entity_poly.pdbx_strand_id
1 'polypeptide(L)' 'GTTNDYKDAWFVGILEPYVLMVWVGFDDMHSMGEKGTGGEMAAPAVAKLQKYLYSEKQYTMKNQ' A
#
# COMPACT_ATOMS: atom_id res chain seq x y z
N GLY A 1 -5.48 1.87 7.47
CA GLY A 1 -5.58 1.76 8.93
C GLY A 1 -4.36 2.38 9.56
N THR A 2 -4.53 2.84 10.79
CA THR A 2 -3.48 3.48 11.60
C THR A 2 -3.70 3.01 13.05
N THR A 3 -2.65 2.61 13.77
CA THR A 3 -2.75 2.32 15.22
C THR A 3 -2.65 3.60 16.05
N ASN A 4 -2.88 3.48 17.37
CA ASN A 4 -2.68 4.57 18.31
C ASN A 4 -1.25 5.14 18.21
N ASP A 5 -1.13 6.43 18.49
CA ASP A 5 0.14 7.18 18.46
C ASP A 5 0.91 7.09 17.13
N TYR A 6 0.23 6.76 16.02
CA TYR A 6 0.82 6.69 14.68
C TYR A 6 2.02 5.73 14.58
N LYS A 7 1.99 4.62 15.31
CA LYS A 7 3.08 3.62 15.32
C LYS A 7 3.07 2.71 14.10
N ASP A 8 1.87 2.39 13.61
CA ASP A 8 1.67 1.55 12.44
C ASP A 8 0.74 2.24 11.43
N ALA A 9 1.09 2.11 10.17
CA ALA A 9 0.27 2.55 9.04
C ALA A 9 0.12 1.37 8.07
N TRP A 10 -1.10 0.98 7.74
CA TRP A 10 -1.35 -0.07 6.74
C TRP A 10 -2.43 0.31 5.74
N PHE A 11 -2.38 -0.27 4.56
CA PHE A 11 -3.42 -0.16 3.55
C PHE A 11 -3.62 -1.50 2.84
N VAL A 12 -4.87 -1.86 2.60
CA VAL A 12 -5.24 -3.06 1.85
C VAL A 12 -6.07 -2.63 0.64
N GLY A 13 -5.64 -3.04 -0.55
CA GLY A 13 -6.36 -2.82 -1.81
C GLY A 13 -6.75 -4.15 -2.43
N ILE A 14 -7.99 -4.25 -2.89
CA ILE A 14 -8.49 -5.38 -3.68
C ILE A 14 -8.47 -4.98 -5.15
N LEU A 15 -7.76 -5.73 -5.98
CA LEU A 15 -7.65 -5.51 -7.41
C LEU A 15 -7.64 -6.86 -8.12
N GLU A 16 -8.80 -7.34 -8.57
CA GLU A 16 -8.91 -8.70 -9.10
C GLU A 16 -7.91 -8.99 -10.24
N PRO A 17 -7.16 -10.10 -10.19
CA PRO A 17 -7.28 -11.25 -9.26
C PRO A 17 -6.46 -11.13 -7.96
N TYR A 18 -5.85 -9.99 -7.68
CA TYR A 18 -4.92 -9.79 -6.57
C TYR A 18 -5.55 -9.07 -5.37
N VAL A 19 -4.97 -9.33 -4.20
CA VAL A 19 -5.13 -8.49 -3.00
C VAL A 19 -3.73 -8.05 -2.60
N LEU A 20 -3.56 -6.75 -2.35
CA LEU A 20 -2.29 -6.17 -1.91
C LEU A 20 -2.45 -5.55 -0.53
N MET A 21 -1.46 -5.77 0.33
CA MET A 21 -1.35 -5.11 1.63
C MET A 21 0.06 -4.55 1.81
N VAL A 22 0.14 -3.31 2.28
CA VAL A 22 1.39 -2.68 2.70
C VAL A 22 1.22 -2.24 4.14
N TRP A 23 2.24 -2.54 4.96
CA TRP A 23 2.42 -2.01 6.30
C TRP A 23 3.72 -1.21 6.36
N VAL A 24 3.71 -0.13 7.14
CA VAL A 24 4.86 0.73 7.42
C VAL A 24 4.88 1.02 8.92
N GLY A 25 6.04 0.83 9.54
CA GLY A 25 6.30 1.11 10.95
C GLY A 25 7.79 0.93 11.26
N PHE A 26 8.17 1.29 12.48
CA PHE A 26 9.53 1.08 12.99
C PHE A 26 9.59 -0.11 13.94
N ASP A 27 10.69 -0.86 13.90
CA ASP A 27 10.87 -2.08 14.70
C ASP A 27 10.84 -1.82 16.22
N ASP A 28 11.21 -0.62 16.65
CA ASP A 28 11.20 -0.16 18.05
C ASP A 28 9.89 0.51 18.47
N MET A 29 8.86 0.48 17.61
CA MET A 29 7.51 1.00 17.87
C MET A 29 7.43 2.51 18.19
N HIS A 30 8.42 3.31 17.77
CA HIS A 30 8.30 4.76 17.95
C HIS A 30 7.28 5.37 16.97
N SER A 31 6.73 6.52 17.36
CA SER A 31 5.71 7.20 16.57
C SER A 31 6.29 7.74 15.26
N MET A 32 5.58 7.52 14.15
CA MET A 32 5.88 8.17 12.87
C MET A 32 5.36 9.63 12.81
N GLY A 33 4.75 10.14 13.89
CA GLY A 33 4.12 11.46 13.95
C GLY A 33 2.76 11.53 13.26
N GLU A 34 2.10 12.69 13.30
CA GLU A 34 0.71 12.85 12.84
C GLU A 34 0.46 12.48 11.37
N LYS A 35 1.52 12.48 10.55
CA LYS A 35 1.48 12.04 9.14
C LYS A 35 1.68 10.54 8.96
N GLY A 36 1.97 9.80 10.03
CA GLY A 36 2.13 8.35 10.05
C GLY A 36 0.84 7.57 9.89
N THR A 37 -0.03 7.98 8.97
CA THR A 37 -1.33 7.33 8.74
C THR A 37 -1.26 6.33 7.59
N GLY A 38 -2.13 5.32 7.61
CA GLY A 38 -2.25 4.37 6.50
C GLY A 38 -2.53 5.01 5.14
N GLY A 39 -3.26 6.13 5.12
CA GLY A 39 -3.56 6.87 3.88
C GLY A 39 -2.36 7.62 3.32
N GLU A 40 -1.50 8.15 4.18
CA GLU A 40 -0.32 8.92 3.78
C GLU A 40 0.88 8.01 3.46
N MET A 41 1.14 7.01 4.30
CA MET A 41 2.37 6.21 4.25
C MET A 41 2.23 4.92 3.45
N ALA A 42 1.12 4.19 3.61
CA ALA A 42 0.98 2.84 3.04
C ALA A 42 0.17 2.83 1.72
N ALA A 43 -0.89 3.65 1.61
CA ALA A 43 -1.75 3.68 0.43
C ALA A 43 -1.02 4.02 -0.88
N PRO A 44 -0.06 4.98 -0.92
CA PRO A 44 0.65 5.30 -2.16
C PRO A 44 1.46 4.12 -2.73
N ALA A 45 2.02 3.27 -1.86
CA ALA A 45 2.75 2.07 -2.29
C ALA A 45 1.81 1.06 -2.95
N VAL A 46 0.63 0.80 -2.36
CA VAL A 46 -0.41 -0.04 -2.97
C VAL A 46 -0.87 0.53 -4.31
N ALA A 47 -1.10 1.85 -4.39
CA ALA A 47 -1.50 2.51 -5.64
C ALA A 47 -0.44 2.38 -6.74
N LYS A 48 0.86 2.44 -6.39
CA LYS A 48 1.96 2.23 -7.35
C LYS A 48 1.98 0.79 -7.87
N LEU A 49 1.85 -0.20 -6.98
CA LEU A 49 1.78 -1.61 -7.37
C LEU A 49 0.55 -1.91 -8.23
N GLN A 50 -0.61 -1.37 -7.88
CA GLN A 50 -1.83 -1.49 -8.68
C GLN A 50 -1.63 -0.96 -10.10
N LYS A 51 -1.04 0.24 -10.26
CA LYS A 51 -0.74 0.82 -11.58
C LYS A 51 0.20 -0.07 -12.39
N TYR A 52 1.25 -0.60 -11.77
CA TYR A 52 2.19 -1.52 -12.41
C TYR A 52 1.50 -2.81 -12.89
N LEU A 53 0.69 -3.45 -12.03
CA LEU A 53 -0.03 -4.68 -12.40
C LEU A 53 -1.01 -4.45 -13.54
N TYR A 54 -1.68 -3.29 -13.59
CA TYR A 54 -2.55 -2.95 -14.71
C TYR A 54 -1.79 -2.71 -16.00
N SER A 55 -0.63 -2.06 -15.98
CA SER A 55 0.18 -1.88 -17.20
C SER A 55 0.67 -3.21 -17.76
N GLU A 56 1.12 -4.13 -16.90
CA GLU A 56 1.56 -5.47 -17.31
C GLU A 56 0.41 -6.30 -17.89
N LYS A 57 -0.77 -6.27 -17.26
CA LYS A 57 -1.98 -6.94 -17.78
C LYS A 57 -2.34 -6.42 -19.17
N GLN A 58 -2.30 -5.09 -19.37
CA GLN A 58 -2.60 -4.48 -20.67
C GLN A 58 -1.55 -4.83 -21.74
N TYR A 59 -0.27 -4.87 -21.38
CA TYR A 59 0.80 -5.29 -22.28
C TYR A 59 0.62 -6.75 -22.73
N THR A 60 0.33 -7.66 -21.78
CA THR A 60 0.14 -9.08 -22.07
C THR A 60 -1.04 -9.30 -23.01
N MET A 61 -2.17 -8.64 -22.76
CA MET A 61 -3.38 -8.77 -23.59
C MET A 61 -3.22 -8.21 -25.02
N LYS A 62 -2.30 -7.26 -25.25
CA LYS A 62 -2.07 -6.67 -26.58
C LYS A 62 -1.11 -7.48 -27.46
N ASN A 63 -0.24 -8.29 -26.84
CA ASN A 63 0.79 -9.08 -27.52
C ASN A 63 0.45 -10.57 -27.56
N GLN A 64 -0.82 -10.91 -27.33
CA GLN A 64 -1.38 -12.24 -27.43
C GLN A 64 -2.35 -12.27 -28.62
#